data_AF-A0A2G2V9M6-F1
#
_entry.id   AF-A0A2G2V9M6-F1
#
_cell.length_a   1.000
_cell.length_b   1.000
_cell.length_c   1.000
_cell.angle_alpha   90.00
_cell.angle_beta   90.00
_cell.angle_gamma   90.00
#
_symmetry.space_group_name_H-M   'P 1'
#
loop_
_entity.id
_entity.type
_entity.pdbx_description
1 polymer ?
#
loop_
_entity_poly.entity_id
_entity_poly.type
_entity_poly.pdbx_seq_one_letter_code
_entity_poly.pdbx_strand_id
1 'polypeptide(L)'
;MQCQAILSGISAGGLATILNCDKFKCLIPENARVKCIADAGFFINGLDLKKGYFTSSFNKIYLSDLLGTFLFYEGKQSMCFFPQNVVPFVQTPLFIINSIYDYWQNMPPKRTNERETKNKSAPHPVQPDSLDEHVSHAEFRTIFTTLSSSVIA
;
A
#
# COMPACT_ATOMS: atom_id res chain seq x y z
N MET A 1 6.56 24.97 -26.56
CA MET A 1 5.85 23.67 -26.45
C MET A 1 5.81 23.28 -24.98
N GLN A 2 4.65 22.87 -24.48
CA GLN A 2 4.50 22.42 -23.09
C GLN A 2 4.54 20.89 -23.08
N CYS A 3 5.62 20.30 -22.56
CA CYS A 3 5.79 18.86 -22.49
C CYS A 3 4.92 18.27 -21.37
N GLN A 4 4.53 17.01 -21.54
CA GLN A 4 3.81 16.24 -20.53
C GLN A 4 4.64 15.01 -20.17
N ALA A 5 4.74 14.73 -18.88
CA ALA A 5 5.38 13.53 -18.35
C ALA A 5 4.44 12.85 -17.37
N ILE A 6 4.40 11.52 -17.42
CA ILE A 6 3.59 10.72 -16.50
C ILE A 6 4.51 9.69 -15.84
N LEU A 7 4.52 9.67 -14.51
CA LEU A 7 5.07 8.55 -13.75
C LEU A 7 3.95 7.56 -13.46
N SER A 8 4.13 6.29 -13.83
CA SER A 8 3.13 5.27 -13.55
C SER A 8 3.77 3.97 -13.09
N GLY A 9 3.03 3.21 -12.29
CA GLY A 9 3.46 1.90 -11.85
C GLY A 9 2.33 1.09 -11.24
N ILE A 10 2.53 -0.22 -11.19
CA ILE A 10 1.61 -1.21 -10.61
C ILE A 10 2.21 -1.90 -9.39
N SER A 11 1.40 -2.24 -8.39
CA SER A 11 1.83 -2.98 -7.20
C SER A 11 2.97 -2.25 -6.47
N ALA A 12 4.12 -2.88 -6.23
CA ALA A 12 5.31 -2.22 -5.68
C ALA A 12 5.76 -0.99 -6.50
N GLY A 13 5.57 -1.01 -7.83
CA GLY A 13 5.81 0.14 -8.70
C GLY A 13 4.76 1.26 -8.53
N GLY A 14 3.52 0.90 -8.22
CA GLY A 14 2.47 1.85 -7.87
C GLY A 14 2.78 2.54 -6.56
N LEU A 15 3.22 1.78 -5.56
CA LEU A 15 3.71 2.33 -4.31
C LEU A 15 4.92 3.24 -4.51
N ALA A 16 5.91 2.81 -5.29
CA ALA A 16 7.06 3.65 -5.62
C ALA A 16 6.66 4.94 -6.35
N THR A 17 5.62 4.88 -7.19
CA THR A 17 5.05 6.06 -7.86
C THR A 17 4.49 7.06 -6.84
N ILE A 18 3.74 6.60 -5.83
CA ILE A 18 3.22 7.45 -4.75
C ILE A 18 4.39 8.11 -4.01
N LEU A 19 5.39 7.32 -3.60
CA LEU A 19 6.50 7.79 -2.78
C LEU A 19 7.46 8.74 -3.52
N ASN A 20 7.52 8.68 -4.85
CA ASN A 20 8.48 9.45 -5.65
C ASN A 20 7.83 10.48 -6.57
N CYS A 21 6.51 10.69 -6.51
CA CYS A 21 5.80 11.54 -7.46
C CYS A 21 6.37 12.98 -7.50
N ASP A 22 6.56 13.60 -6.33
CA ASP A 22 7.13 14.96 -6.25
C ASP A 22 8.61 15.00 -6.62
N LYS A 23 9.38 13.97 -6.25
CA LYS A 23 10.78 13.84 -6.67
C LYS A 23 10.90 13.75 -8.19
N PHE A 24 9.99 13.00 -8.84
CA PHE A 24 9.93 12.93 -10.30
C PHE A 24 9.59 14.30 -10.90
N LYS A 25 8.65 15.07 -10.32
CA LYS A 25 8.39 16.45 -10.77
C LYS A 25 9.64 17.34 -10.68
N CYS A 26 10.45 17.21 -9.63
CA CYS A 26 11.69 17.99 -9.47
C CYS A 26 12.78 17.62 -10.50
N LEU A 27 12.75 16.41 -11.07
CA LEU A 27 13.72 15.98 -12.09
C LEU A 27 13.32 16.39 -13.50
N ILE A 28 12.06 16.80 -13.70
CA ILE A 28 11.51 17.18 -14.99
C ILE A 28 11.51 18.72 -15.12
N PRO A 29 11.71 19.29 -16.32
CA PRO A 29 11.66 20.73 -16.53
C PRO A 29 10.44 21.39 -15.90
N GLU A 30 10.63 22.57 -15.32
CA GLU A 30 9.61 23.30 -14.55
C GLU A 30 8.35 23.56 -15.39
N ASN A 31 8.52 23.90 -16.67
CA ASN A 31 7.45 24.19 -17.61
C ASN A 31 6.66 22.96 -18.08
N ALA A 32 7.12 21.74 -17.78
CA ALA A 32 6.41 20.52 -18.14
C ALA A 32 5.34 20.17 -17.10
N ARG A 33 4.19 19.67 -17.59
CA ARG A 33 3.14 19.14 -16.72
C ARG A 33 3.47 17.71 -16.33
N VAL A 34 3.48 17.43 -15.04
CA VAL A 34 3.71 16.10 -14.48
C VAL A 34 2.45 15.61 -13.81
N LYS A 35 2.11 14.34 -14.02
CA LYS A 35 1.07 13.62 -13.30
C LYS A 35 1.58 12.24 -12.91
N CYS A 36 1.03 11.66 -11.86
CA CYS A 36 1.38 10.31 -11.41
C CYS A 36 0.15 9.40 -11.39
N ILE A 37 0.34 8.14 -11.74
CA ILE A 37 -0.72 7.11 -11.72
C ILE A 37 -0.21 5.90 -10.96
N ALA A 38 -0.78 5.62 -9.80
CA ALA A 38 -0.45 4.47 -8.98
C ALA A 38 -1.58 3.45 -9.06
N ASP A 39 -1.28 2.27 -9.62
CA ASP A 39 -2.20 1.14 -9.71
C ASP A 39 -1.83 0.04 -8.71
N ALA A 40 -2.81 -0.51 -7.98
CA ALA A 40 -2.63 -1.56 -6.97
C ALA A 40 -1.49 -1.29 -5.96
N GLY A 41 -1.14 -0.02 -5.75
CA GLY A 41 0.01 0.41 -4.95
C GLY A 41 -0.37 0.99 -3.59
N PHE A 42 -1.66 1.06 -3.27
CA PHE A 42 -2.17 1.63 -2.04
C PHE A 42 -2.33 0.53 -0.98
N PHE A 43 -1.27 0.26 -0.21
CA PHE A 43 -1.31 -0.68 0.91
C PHE A 43 -1.64 0.04 2.21
N ILE A 44 -2.46 -0.56 3.06
CA ILE A 44 -2.81 0.02 4.37
C ILE A 44 -2.07 -0.71 5.49
N ASN A 45 -1.71 0.04 6.53
CA ASN A 45 -1.26 -0.54 7.78
C ASN A 45 -2.47 -0.88 8.66
N GLY A 46 -3.27 -1.84 8.19
CA GLY A 46 -4.43 -2.35 8.89
C GLY A 46 -4.16 -3.73 9.52
N LEU A 47 -5.11 -4.20 10.32
CA LEU A 47 -5.08 -5.56 10.90
C LEU A 47 -5.26 -6.58 9.76
N ASP A 48 -4.27 -7.44 9.49
CA ASP A 48 -4.46 -8.60 8.61
C ASP A 48 -5.35 -9.62 9.34
N LEU A 49 -6.45 -10.00 8.69
CA LEU A 49 -7.50 -10.89 9.18
C LEU A 49 -6.97 -12.22 9.75
N LYS A 50 -5.72 -12.62 9.43
CA LYS A 50 -5.13 -13.88 9.94
C LYS A 50 -3.77 -13.77 10.64
N LYS A 51 -3.09 -12.62 10.63
CA LYS A 51 -1.68 -12.54 11.08
C LYS A 51 -1.23 -11.27 11.82
N GLY A 52 -2.12 -10.33 12.14
CA GLY A 52 -1.73 -9.04 12.73
C GLY A 52 -1.33 -8.02 11.67
N TYR A 53 -0.81 -6.85 12.05
CA TYR A 53 -0.63 -5.74 11.09
C TYR A 53 0.28 -6.09 9.89
N PHE A 54 -0.09 -5.62 8.69
CA PHE A 54 0.70 -5.76 7.45
C PHE A 54 2.15 -5.26 7.59
N THR A 55 2.40 -4.34 8.54
CA THR A 55 3.74 -3.89 8.96
C THR A 55 4.74 -5.03 9.21
N SER A 56 4.30 -6.20 9.69
CA SER A 56 5.19 -7.34 9.98
C SER A 56 6.00 -7.80 8.76
N SER A 57 5.40 -7.75 7.57
CA SER A 57 6.06 -8.09 6.29
C SER A 57 7.07 -7.03 5.83
N PHE A 58 6.94 -5.79 6.31
CA PHE A 58 7.70 -4.62 5.86
C PHE A 58 8.66 -4.07 6.90
N ASN A 59 8.67 -4.63 8.13
CA ASN A 59 9.59 -4.25 9.20
C ASN A 59 11.08 -4.44 8.86
N LYS A 60 11.40 -5.14 7.77
CA LYS A 60 12.77 -5.27 7.25
C LYS A 60 13.10 -4.32 6.09
N ILE A 61 12.18 -3.45 5.68
CA ILE A 61 12.48 -2.46 4.64
C ILE A 61 13.21 -1.28 5.29
N TYR A 62 14.52 -1.27 5.12
CA TYR A 62 15.37 -0.13 5.41
C TYR A 62 15.11 0.94 4.33
N LEU A 63 14.23 1.89 4.64
CA LEU A 63 13.83 2.98 3.75
C LEU A 63 14.86 4.13 3.69
N SER A 64 16.14 3.86 3.94
CA SER A 64 17.16 4.90 4.07
C SER A 64 17.34 5.75 2.80
N ASP A 65 17.10 5.16 1.61
CA ASP A 65 17.45 5.80 0.34
C ASP A 65 16.24 6.31 -0.46
N LEU A 66 15.01 5.93 -0.07
CA LEU A 66 13.79 6.26 -0.81
C LEU A 66 13.11 7.55 -0.31
N LEU A 67 13.21 7.86 0.99
CA LEU A 67 12.58 9.03 1.59
C LEU A 67 13.54 10.22 1.67
N GLY A 68 13.81 10.80 0.51
CA GLY A 68 14.23 12.21 0.49
C GLY A 68 13.07 13.07 0.98
N THR A 69 13.25 13.71 2.13
CA THR A 69 12.46 14.87 2.60
C THR A 69 11.17 14.59 3.41
N PHE A 70 11.05 13.49 4.17
CA PHE A 70 10.12 13.47 5.31
C PHE A 70 10.89 13.62 6.62
N LEU A 71 10.67 14.75 7.29
CA LEU A 71 11.32 15.08 8.56
C LEU A 71 11.06 13.99 9.60
N PHE A 72 12.18 13.50 10.12
CA PHE A 72 12.31 12.30 10.91
C PHE A 72 11.89 12.54 12.36
N TYR A 73 10.91 11.78 12.85
CA TYR A 73 10.74 11.52 14.28
C TYR A 73 11.12 10.07 14.57
N GLU A 74 11.97 9.90 15.58
CA GLU A 74 12.51 8.63 16.06
C GLU A 74 11.43 7.53 16.14
N GLY A 75 11.71 6.37 15.52
CA GLY A 75 11.00 5.12 15.79
C GLY A 75 9.83 4.73 14.87
N LYS A 76 9.44 5.52 13.86
CA LYS A 76 8.28 5.22 12.97
C LYS A 76 8.57 5.21 11.46
N GLN A 77 9.82 4.95 11.05
CA GLN A 77 10.23 4.97 9.62
C GLN A 77 9.36 4.08 8.72
N SER A 78 8.90 2.93 9.20
CA SER A 78 8.02 2.04 8.44
C SER A 78 6.64 2.63 8.13
N MET A 79 6.17 3.61 8.91
CA MET A 79 4.86 4.24 8.68
C MET A 79 4.84 5.10 7.42
N CYS A 80 5.98 5.69 7.06
CA CYS A 80 6.11 6.49 5.83
C CYS A 80 6.23 5.62 4.58
N PHE A 81 6.33 4.29 4.74
CA PHE A 81 6.14 3.35 3.63
C PHE A 81 4.69 3.34 3.15
N PHE A 82 3.75 3.63 4.05
CA PHE A 82 2.35 3.41 3.81
C PHE A 82 1.68 4.64 3.18
N PRO A 83 1.03 4.49 2.01
CA PRO A 83 0.36 5.59 1.32
C PRO A 83 -0.60 6.42 2.17
N GLN A 84 -1.30 5.84 3.16
CA GLN A 84 -2.20 6.62 4.01
C GLN A 84 -1.50 7.74 4.80
N ASN A 85 -0.19 7.62 5.03
CA ASN A 85 0.59 8.64 5.74
C ASN A 85 1.35 9.59 4.80
N VAL A 86 1.40 9.29 3.49
CA VAL A 86 2.20 10.05 2.51
C VAL A 86 1.32 10.85 1.55
N VAL A 87 0.23 10.24 1.06
CA VAL A 87 -0.67 10.85 0.07
C VAL A 87 -1.18 12.25 0.47
N PRO A 88 -1.52 12.55 1.74
CA PRO A 88 -1.93 13.91 2.13
C PRO A 88 -0.90 15.02 1.86
N PHE A 89 0.36 14.67 1.65
CA PHE A 89 1.46 15.62 1.48
C PHE A 89 2.01 15.65 0.04
N VAL A 90 1.51 14.80 -0.86
CA VAL A 90 1.93 14.79 -2.27
C VAL A 90 1.35 16.01 -2.97
N GLN A 91 2.21 16.83 -3.57
CA GLN A 91 1.80 18.08 -4.24
C GLN A 91 1.50 17.88 -5.73
N THR A 92 2.18 16.94 -6.36
CA THR A 92 2.00 16.65 -7.79
C THR A 92 0.71 15.85 -7.99
N PRO A 93 -0.11 16.16 -9.01
CA PRO A 93 -1.37 15.44 -9.26
C PRO A 93 -1.17 13.92 -9.33
N LEU A 94 -1.77 13.20 -8.38
CA LEU A 94 -1.64 11.77 -8.19
C LEU A 94 -3.01 11.11 -8.35
N PHE A 95 -3.11 10.18 -9.30
CA PHE A 95 -4.29 9.33 -9.49
C PHE A 95 -4.02 7.95 -8.92
N ILE A 96 -4.92 7.47 -8.06
CA ILE A 96 -4.77 6.18 -7.38
C ILE A 96 -5.88 5.24 -7.84
N ILE A 97 -5.50 4.08 -8.34
CA ILE A 97 -6.38 3.00 -8.74
C ILE A 97 -6.07 1.83 -7.82
N ASN A 98 -7.02 1.43 -6.99
CA ASN A 98 -6.81 0.31 -6.09
C ASN A 98 -8.12 -0.43 -5.85
N SER A 99 -8.07 -1.75 -5.83
CA SER A 99 -9.21 -2.57 -5.39
C SER A 99 -9.36 -2.45 -3.88
N ILE A 100 -10.60 -2.38 -3.39
CA ILE A 100 -10.88 -2.54 -1.95
C ILE A 100 -10.65 -3.99 -1.49
N TYR A 101 -10.55 -4.93 -2.43
CA TYR A 101 -10.21 -6.35 -2.23
C TYR A 101 -8.86 -6.68 -2.89
N ASP A 102 -7.81 -5.90 -2.61
CA ASP A 102 -6.50 -6.14 -3.23
C ASP A 102 -5.94 -7.52 -2.83
N TYR A 103 -5.57 -8.32 -3.83
CA TYR A 103 -5.11 -9.69 -3.61
C TYR A 103 -3.83 -9.74 -2.77
N TRP A 104 -2.89 -8.81 -2.96
CA TRP A 104 -1.63 -8.79 -2.22
C TRP A 104 -1.82 -8.33 -0.77
N GLN A 105 -2.76 -7.41 -0.54
CA GLN A 105 -3.14 -6.99 0.82
C GLN A 105 -3.87 -8.12 1.56
N ASN A 106 -4.71 -8.89 0.87
CA ASN A 106 -5.54 -9.95 1.45
C ASN A 106 -4.96 -11.36 1.26
N MET A 107 -3.73 -11.48 0.75
CA MET A 107 -3.15 -12.78 0.41
C MET A 107 -2.95 -13.59 1.68
N PRO A 108 -3.55 -14.81 1.77
CA PRO A 108 -3.31 -15.64 2.91
C PRO A 108 -1.82 -16.01 2.95
N PRO A 109 -1.23 -16.05 4.15
CA PRO A 109 0.15 -16.48 4.29
C PRO A 109 0.35 -17.85 3.67
N LYS A 110 1.46 -18.02 2.93
CA LYS A 110 1.88 -19.35 2.51
C LYS A 110 1.96 -20.24 3.75
N ARG A 111 1.18 -21.33 3.78
CA ARG A 111 1.40 -22.41 4.72
C ARG A 111 2.83 -22.87 4.48
N THR A 112 3.74 -22.51 5.38
CA THR A 112 4.98 -23.25 5.52
C THR A 112 4.56 -24.67 5.83
N ASN A 113 4.98 -25.63 4.99
CA ASN A 113 4.84 -27.05 5.31
C ASN A 113 5.65 -27.29 6.59
N GLU A 114 5.05 -27.07 7.75
CA GLU A 114 5.41 -27.81 8.95
C GLU A 114 5.33 -29.28 8.53
N ARG A 115 6.43 -29.99 8.71
CA ARG A 115 6.51 -31.41 8.40
C ARG A 115 5.35 -32.08 9.11
N GLU A 116 4.34 -32.51 8.35
CA GLU A 116 3.32 -33.44 8.80
C GLU A 116 4.03 -34.74 9.19
N THR A 117 4.41 -34.86 10.46
CA THR A 117 4.50 -36.18 11.09
C THR A 117 3.09 -36.76 11.06
N LYS A 118 2.87 -37.67 10.11
CA LYS A 118 1.70 -38.54 9.99
C LYS A 118 1.21 -38.98 11.37
N ASN A 119 -0.05 -38.68 11.67
CA ASN A 119 -1.01 -39.62 12.24
C ASN A 119 -2.42 -39.10 11.96
N LYS A 120 -3.02 -39.60 10.88
CA LYS A 120 -4.38 -39.25 10.45
C LYS A 120 -5.40 -39.98 11.34
N SER A 121 -6.26 -39.23 12.01
CA SER A 121 -7.70 -39.52 12.03
C SER A 121 -8.41 -38.35 11.33
N ALA A 122 -9.43 -38.65 10.53
CA ALA A 122 -10.00 -37.72 9.55
C ALA A 122 -10.67 -36.49 10.23
N PRO A 123 -10.45 -35.25 9.74
CA PRO A 123 -11.20 -34.09 10.24
C PRO A 123 -12.60 -34.06 9.62
N HIS A 124 -13.60 -33.73 10.45
CA HIS A 124 -14.97 -33.43 10.02
C HIS A 124 -15.03 -32.26 9.02
N PRO A 125 -16.10 -32.16 8.20
CA PRO A 125 -16.24 -31.06 7.25
C PRO A 125 -16.36 -29.73 8.01
N VAL A 126 -15.34 -28.88 7.88
CA VAL A 126 -15.34 -27.51 8.42
C VAL A 126 -16.34 -26.70 7.58
N GLN A 127 -17.39 -26.20 8.22
CA GLN A 127 -18.30 -25.23 7.59
C GLN A 127 -17.55 -23.91 7.33
N PRO A 128 -17.82 -23.21 6.21
CA PRO A 128 -17.20 -21.92 5.94
C PRO A 128 -17.71 -20.85 6.92
N ASP A 129 -16.82 -20.31 7.74
CA ASP A 129 -17.10 -19.18 8.65
C ASP A 129 -17.44 -17.92 7.85
N SER A 130 -18.62 -17.34 8.14
CA SER A 130 -19.19 -16.19 7.42
C SER A 130 -18.73 -14.81 7.95
N LEU A 131 -17.65 -14.75 8.73
CA LEU A 131 -17.22 -13.54 9.44
C LEU A 131 -15.88 -12.95 9.01
N ASP A 132 -15.16 -13.60 8.08
CA ASP A 132 -13.83 -13.16 7.62
C ASP A 132 -13.84 -11.97 6.63
N GLU A 133 -15.00 -11.46 6.21
CA GLU A 133 -15.08 -10.59 5.02
C GLU A 133 -15.15 -9.06 5.30
N HIS A 134 -15.24 -8.62 6.56
CA HIS A 134 -15.80 -7.28 6.84
C HIS A 134 -14.83 -6.20 7.35
N VAL A 135 -13.67 -6.53 7.93
CA VAL A 135 -12.88 -5.53 8.69
C VAL A 135 -11.85 -4.78 7.83
N SER A 136 -11.04 -5.48 7.01
CA SER A 136 -10.02 -4.85 6.13
C SER A 136 -10.66 -3.89 5.12
N HIS A 137 -11.80 -4.28 4.54
CA HIS A 137 -12.48 -3.48 3.53
C HIS A 137 -13.14 -2.24 4.11
N ALA A 138 -13.70 -2.32 5.32
CA ALA A 138 -14.27 -1.16 5.99
C ALA A 138 -13.19 -0.12 6.31
N GLU A 139 -12.03 -0.57 6.80
CA GLU A 139 -10.88 0.29 7.07
C GLU A 139 -10.32 0.90 5.78
N PHE A 140 -10.08 0.08 4.75
CA PHE A 140 -9.63 0.53 3.44
C PHE A 140 -10.58 1.56 2.83
N ARG A 141 -11.90 1.26 2.84
CA ARG A 141 -12.93 2.16 2.33
C ARG A 141 -12.94 3.48 3.10
N THR A 142 -12.81 3.44 4.42
CA THR A 142 -12.78 4.66 5.25
C THR A 142 -11.56 5.52 4.94
N ILE A 143 -10.37 4.91 4.88
CA ILE A 143 -9.12 5.61 4.57
C ILE A 143 -9.17 6.19 3.14
N PHE A 144 -9.52 5.36 2.15
CA PHE A 144 -9.56 5.78 0.75
C PHE A 144 -10.59 6.88 0.52
N THR A 145 -11.77 6.80 1.14
CA THR A 145 -12.81 7.85 1.05
C THR A 145 -12.32 9.15 1.68
N THR A 146 -11.69 9.08 2.86
CA THR A 146 -11.14 10.25 3.56
C THR A 146 -10.06 10.95 2.72
N LEU A 147 -9.16 10.17 2.12
CA LEU A 147 -8.11 10.69 1.26
C LEU A 147 -8.65 11.24 -0.06
N SER A 148 -9.61 10.57 -0.69
CA SER A 148 -10.26 11.08 -1.89
C SER A 148 -10.99 12.42 -1.66
N SER A 149 -11.44 12.68 -0.42
CA SER A 149 -12.04 13.96 -0.04
C SER A 149 -10.99 15.05 0.25
N SER A 150 -9.74 14.65 0.50
CA SER A 150 -8.62 15.54 0.83
C SER A 150 -7.75 15.87 -0.39
N VAL A 151 -7.70 14.98 -1.39
CA VAL A 151 -7.05 15.20 -2.68
C VAL A 151 -8.04 15.91 -3.60
N ILE A 152 -8.11 17.23 -3.49
CA ILE A 152 -8.84 18.07 -4.44
C ILE A 152 -8.05 18.03 -5.76
N ALA A 153 -8.74 17.60 -6.83
CA ALA A 153 -8.21 17.49 -8.19
C ALA A 153 -7.74 18.83 -8.79
#